data_AF-A0A0C2CUR7-F1
#
_entry.id   AF-A0A0C2CUR7-F1
#
_cell.length_a   1.000
_cell.length_b   1.000
_cell.length_c   1.000
_cell.angle_alpha   90.00
_cell.angle_beta   90.00
_cell.angle_gamma   90.00
#
_symmetry.space_group_name_H-M   'P 1'
#
loop_
_entity.id
_entity.type
_entity.pdbx_description
1 polymer ?
#
loop_
_entity_poly.entity_id
_entity_poly.type
_entity_poly.pdbx_seq_one_letter_code
_entity_poly.pdbx_strand_id
1 'polypeptide(L)'
;MTLAVMGSTTACSDDGQVAVCEPACAPFGPWLPGVGECEAGSCTPTFMECFENTEFSTCQAQCEAVGSTCSENACADGTYMIISNLEDCTDPEQIGPVVSRSCDEAIEWQVNTAARCCCEQNP
;
A
#
# COMPACT_ATOMS: atom_id res chain seq x y z
N MET A 1 14.11 55.73 17.72
CA MET A 1 13.70 54.62 16.83
C MET A 1 13.03 53.60 17.71
N THR A 2 11.71 53.49 17.61
CA THR A 2 10.87 52.67 18.50
C THR A 2 10.35 51.49 17.68
N LEU A 3 10.66 50.28 18.15
CA LEU A 3 10.08 49.03 17.64
C LEU A 3 8.62 48.92 18.08
N ALA A 4 7.74 48.53 17.14
CA ALA A 4 6.65 47.55 17.30
C ALA A 4 5.64 47.75 16.17
N VAL A 5 5.28 46.67 15.48
CA VAL A 5 3.91 46.12 15.47
C VAL A 5 3.95 44.78 14.74
N MET A 6 3.50 43.76 15.46
CA MET A 6 3.19 42.43 14.96
C MET A 6 1.96 42.55 14.05
N GLY A 7 2.07 42.06 12.82
CA GLY A 7 0.97 41.95 11.88
C GLY A 7 0.86 40.52 11.39
N SER A 8 0.16 39.70 12.17
CA SER A 8 -0.25 38.35 11.79
C SER A 8 -1.33 38.45 10.71
N THR A 9 -0.96 38.21 9.45
CA THR A 9 -1.93 37.89 8.40
C THR A 9 -1.30 36.88 7.44
N THR A 10 -1.20 35.62 7.86
CA THR A 10 -1.26 34.51 6.90
C THR A 10 -2.71 34.35 6.49
N ALA A 11 -3.13 35.19 5.54
CA ALA A 11 -4.28 34.88 4.71
C ALA A 11 -3.81 33.80 3.72
N CYS A 12 -3.81 32.55 4.17
CA CYS A 12 -3.73 31.41 3.28
C CYS A 12 -5.15 31.16 2.78
N SER A 13 -5.33 31.44 1.50
CA SER A 13 -6.55 31.28 0.73
C SER A 13 -7.20 29.92 0.93
N ASP A 14 -8.53 29.96 0.92
CA ASP A 14 -9.42 28.85 0.66
C ASP A 14 -9.08 28.26 -0.72
N ASP A 15 -8.32 27.16 -0.74
CA ASP A 15 -8.26 26.21 -1.85
C ASP A 15 -8.50 24.86 -1.19
N GLY A 16 -9.64 24.24 -1.52
CA GLY A 16 -10.21 23.09 -0.82
C GLY A 16 -9.14 22.08 -0.44
N GLN A 17 -9.09 21.72 0.84
CA GLN A 17 -8.12 20.79 1.43
C GLN A 17 -7.97 19.57 0.53
N VAL A 18 -6.97 19.61 -0.36
CA VAL A 18 -6.43 18.43 -1.02
C VAL A 18 -5.96 17.61 0.15
N ALA A 19 -6.69 16.56 0.44
CA ALA A 19 -6.54 15.83 1.68
C ALA A 19 -5.08 15.36 1.77
N VAL A 20 -4.35 15.95 2.71
CA VAL A 20 -2.89 15.89 2.71
C VAL A 20 -2.51 14.51 3.25
N CYS A 21 -2.19 13.60 2.34
CA CYS A 21 -1.53 12.35 2.70
C CYS A 21 -0.06 12.66 3.04
N GLU A 22 0.14 13.14 4.26
CA GLU A 22 1.44 13.15 4.92
C GLU A 22 1.38 12.09 6.04
N PRO A 23 2.22 11.03 5.99
CA PRO A 23 3.30 10.79 5.02
C PRO A 23 2.82 10.43 3.61
N ALA A 24 3.74 10.58 2.64
CA ALA A 24 3.49 10.30 1.24
C ALA A 24 3.13 8.82 1.04
N CYS A 25 1.91 8.55 0.59
CA CYS A 25 1.50 7.21 0.20
C CYS A 25 2.45 6.64 -0.86
N ALA A 26 2.61 5.32 -0.87
CA ALA A 26 3.42 4.61 -1.85
C ALA A 26 2.51 4.02 -2.94
N PRO A 27 2.21 4.76 -4.04
CA PRO A 27 1.40 4.22 -5.11
C PRO A 27 2.13 3.04 -5.75
N PHE A 28 1.40 1.96 -6.01
CA PHE A 28 1.97 0.77 -6.63
C PHE A 28 2.54 1.07 -8.03
N GLY A 29 1.91 2.00 -8.74
CA GLY A 29 2.32 2.48 -10.05
C GLY A 29 1.16 2.51 -11.05
N PRO A 30 1.42 2.92 -12.30
CA PRO A 30 0.37 3.11 -13.32
C PRO A 30 -0.36 1.82 -13.71
N TRP A 31 0.19 0.67 -13.33
CA TRP A 31 -0.37 -0.64 -13.68
C TRP A 31 -1.60 -1.02 -12.85
N LEU A 32 -1.68 -0.54 -11.60
CA LEU A 32 -2.79 -0.79 -10.69
C LEU A 32 -3.24 0.55 -10.11
N PRO A 33 -4.02 1.34 -10.88
CA PRO A 33 -4.49 2.65 -10.43
C PRO A 33 -5.38 2.50 -9.19
N GLY A 34 -5.23 3.42 -8.24
CA GLY A 34 -5.95 3.43 -6.97
C GLY A 34 -5.34 2.57 -5.86
N VAL A 35 -4.25 1.83 -6.13
CA VAL A 35 -3.55 1.00 -5.12
C VAL A 35 -2.37 1.77 -4.52
N GLY A 36 -2.39 1.99 -3.22
CA GLY A 36 -1.39 2.80 -2.50
C GLY A 36 -1.46 4.30 -2.81
N GLU A 37 -2.56 4.78 -3.37
CA GLU A 37 -2.77 6.17 -3.74
C GLU A 37 -3.42 6.96 -2.60
N CYS A 38 -3.31 8.28 -2.67
CA CYS A 38 -3.96 9.16 -1.70
C CYS A 38 -5.42 9.39 -2.10
N GLU A 39 -6.36 8.80 -1.35
CA GLU A 39 -7.78 9.05 -1.51
C GLU A 39 -8.38 9.64 -0.24
N ALA A 40 -9.03 10.80 -0.36
CA ALA A 40 -9.70 11.48 0.75
C ALA A 40 -8.83 11.69 2.02
N GLY A 41 -7.50 11.75 1.88
CA GLY A 41 -6.56 12.06 2.96
C GLY A 41 -6.11 10.83 3.73
N SER A 42 -6.36 9.65 3.18
CA SER A 42 -5.84 8.38 3.67
C SER A 42 -5.21 7.65 2.49
N CYS A 43 -4.13 6.92 2.78
CA CYS A 43 -3.53 6.06 1.79
C CYS A 43 -4.42 4.84 1.59
N THR A 44 -4.77 4.54 0.35
CA THR A 44 -5.42 3.27 0.04
C THR A 44 -4.45 2.11 0.32
N PRO A 45 -4.96 0.91 0.58
CA PRO A 45 -4.12 -0.27 0.74
C PRO A 45 -3.21 -0.48 -0.47
N THR A 46 -2.03 -1.05 -0.23
CA THR A 46 -1.08 -1.37 -1.30
C THR A 46 -0.52 -2.78 -1.16
N PHE A 47 0.05 -3.28 -2.25
CA PHE A 47 0.85 -4.49 -2.20
C PHE A 47 2.20 -4.18 -1.55
N MET A 48 2.42 -4.74 -0.37
CA MET A 48 3.66 -4.59 0.39
C MET A 48 4.84 -5.31 -0.27
N GLU A 49 5.99 -5.32 0.41
CA GLU A 49 7.20 -5.98 -0.05
C GLU A 49 6.97 -7.46 -0.40
N CYS A 50 7.71 -7.92 -1.41
CA CYS A 50 7.73 -9.31 -1.79
C CYS A 50 8.23 -10.20 -0.67
N PHE A 51 7.65 -11.38 -0.58
CA PHE A 51 8.12 -12.45 0.31
C PHE A 51 8.02 -13.80 -0.39
N GLU A 52 8.83 -14.75 0.08
CA GLU A 52 8.85 -16.12 -0.40
C GLU A 52 7.90 -17.04 0.38
N ASN A 53 7.50 -18.14 -0.26
CA ASN A 53 6.61 -19.14 0.34
C ASN A 53 7.15 -19.83 1.60
N THR A 54 8.44 -19.66 1.90
CA THR A 54 9.08 -20.15 3.12
C THR A 54 8.96 -19.20 4.30
N GLU A 55 8.57 -17.94 4.07
CA GLU A 55 8.53 -16.89 5.09
C GLU A 55 7.16 -16.80 5.76
N PHE A 56 6.09 -16.75 4.95
CA PHE A 56 4.72 -16.62 5.44
C PHE A 56 3.76 -17.51 4.65
N SER A 57 2.74 -18.03 5.33
CA SER A 57 1.69 -18.84 4.71
C SER A 57 0.39 -18.08 4.44
N THR A 58 0.19 -16.92 5.08
CA THR A 58 -1.04 -16.10 5.00
C THR A 58 -0.67 -14.63 4.90
N CYS A 59 -1.57 -13.82 4.34
CA CYS A 59 -1.35 -12.38 4.23
C CYS A 59 -1.50 -11.65 5.56
N GLN A 60 -2.38 -12.14 6.44
CA GLN A 60 -2.48 -11.62 7.80
C GLN A 60 -1.12 -11.64 8.50
N ALA A 61 -0.41 -12.77 8.45
CA ALA A 61 0.89 -12.91 9.10
C ALA A 61 1.96 -11.99 8.51
N GLN A 62 1.97 -11.80 7.18
CA GLN A 62 2.93 -10.93 6.53
C GLN A 62 2.68 -9.45 6.85
N CYS A 63 1.43 -8.99 6.78
CA CYS A 63 1.10 -7.60 7.08
C CYS A 63 1.39 -7.28 8.56
N GLU A 64 1.03 -8.17 9.48
CA GLU A 64 1.35 -8.01 10.91
C GLU A 64 2.85 -7.95 11.19
N ALA A 65 3.67 -8.72 10.45
CA ALA A 65 5.12 -8.73 10.61
C ALA A 65 5.77 -7.39 10.26
N VAL A 66 5.15 -6.62 9.35
CA VAL A 66 5.56 -5.25 9.00
C VAL A 66 4.78 -4.18 9.75
N GLY A 67 4.00 -4.58 10.78
CA GLY A 67 3.22 -3.70 11.63
C GLY A 67 1.96 -3.13 10.97
N SER A 68 1.54 -3.69 9.85
CA SER A 68 0.37 -3.29 9.06
C SER A 68 -0.82 -4.25 9.27
N THR A 69 -1.98 -3.91 8.73
CA THR A 69 -3.20 -4.74 8.73
C THR A 69 -3.46 -5.23 7.32
N CYS A 70 -3.78 -6.51 7.15
CA CYS A 70 -4.17 -7.05 5.86
C CYS A 70 -5.54 -6.51 5.42
N SER A 71 -5.68 -6.18 4.13
CA SER A 71 -6.93 -5.68 3.54
C SER A 71 -7.44 -6.65 2.47
N GLU A 72 -8.60 -7.24 2.71
CA GLU A 72 -9.23 -8.16 1.77
C GLU A 72 -9.82 -7.41 0.58
N ASN A 73 -9.51 -7.85 -0.64
CA ASN A 73 -10.06 -7.31 -1.89
C ASN A 73 -9.89 -5.79 -2.09
N ALA A 74 -8.92 -5.19 -1.40
CA ALA A 74 -8.72 -3.74 -1.43
C ALA A 74 -7.65 -3.29 -2.42
N CYS A 75 -6.82 -4.22 -2.92
CA CYS A 75 -5.79 -3.92 -3.90
C CYS A 75 -6.18 -4.53 -5.25
N ALA A 76 -6.71 -3.71 -6.16
CA ALA A 76 -7.22 -4.16 -7.47
C ALA A 76 -8.21 -5.34 -7.35
N ASP A 77 -9.19 -5.20 -6.44
CA ASP A 77 -10.20 -6.21 -6.11
C ASP A 77 -9.66 -7.54 -5.54
N GLY A 78 -8.37 -7.60 -5.15
CA GLY A 78 -7.77 -8.78 -4.51
C GLY A 78 -7.02 -8.50 -3.22
N THR A 79 -6.60 -9.59 -2.60
CA THR A 79 -5.94 -9.62 -1.28
C THR A 79 -4.46 -9.91 -1.41
N TYR A 80 -4.03 -10.65 -2.44
CA TYR A 80 -2.61 -10.87 -2.71
C TYR A 80 -2.32 -10.99 -4.20
N MET A 81 -1.10 -10.67 -4.57
CA MET A 81 -0.53 -10.92 -5.88
C MET A 81 0.46 -12.06 -5.77
N ILE A 82 0.34 -13.07 -6.63
CA ILE A 82 1.23 -14.24 -6.63
C ILE A 82 2.09 -14.26 -7.87
N ILE A 83 3.38 -14.53 -7.72
CA ILE A 83 4.40 -14.36 -8.76
C ILE A 83 5.33 -15.58 -8.77
N SER A 84 5.80 -15.96 -9.96
CA SER A 84 6.59 -17.17 -10.19
C SER A 84 7.72 -17.36 -9.19
N ASN A 85 8.49 -16.30 -8.92
CA ASN A 85 9.63 -16.31 -8.00
C ASN A 85 9.93 -14.89 -7.49
N LEU A 86 10.87 -14.79 -6.55
CA LEU A 86 11.22 -13.53 -5.90
C LEU A 86 11.85 -12.52 -6.88
N GLU A 87 12.64 -13.00 -7.84
CA GLU A 87 13.28 -12.16 -8.86
C GLU A 87 12.22 -11.41 -9.68
N ASP A 88 11.25 -12.15 -10.22
CA ASP A 88 10.09 -11.59 -10.92
C ASP A 88 9.26 -10.68 -10.00
N CYS A 89 9.16 -10.96 -8.70
CA CYS A 89 8.36 -10.15 -7.78
C CYS A 89 8.97 -8.76 -7.53
N THR A 90 10.30 -8.67 -7.53
CA THR A 90 11.02 -7.40 -7.34
C THR A 90 11.14 -6.57 -8.63
N ASP A 91 10.84 -7.16 -9.78
CA ASP A 91 10.82 -6.46 -11.06
C ASP A 91 9.53 -5.60 -11.18
N PRO A 92 9.63 -4.26 -11.29
CA PRO A 92 8.47 -3.38 -11.41
C PRO A 92 7.71 -3.52 -12.75
N GLU A 93 8.28 -4.20 -13.75
CA GLU A 93 7.61 -4.49 -15.01
C GLU A 93 6.80 -5.81 -14.97
N GLN A 94 7.00 -6.62 -13.92
CA GLN A 94 6.36 -7.92 -13.76
C GLN A 94 5.21 -7.85 -12.76
N ILE A 95 4.02 -8.24 -13.22
CA ILE A 95 2.81 -8.25 -12.41
C ILE A 95 2.22 -9.64 -12.42
N GLY A 96 2.05 -10.20 -11.22
CA GLY A 96 1.40 -11.48 -11.05
C GLY A 96 -0.12 -11.38 -11.11
N PRO A 97 -0.82 -12.52 -11.26
CA PRO A 97 -2.24 -12.57 -11.00
C PRO A 97 -2.56 -12.09 -9.57
N VAL A 98 -3.57 -11.24 -9.48
CA VAL A 98 -4.16 -10.78 -8.22
C VAL A 98 -5.30 -11.73 -7.84
N VAL A 99 -5.30 -12.17 -6.58
CA VAL A 99 -6.19 -13.21 -6.07
C VAL A 99 -6.99 -12.69 -4.87
N SER A 100 -8.29 -12.94 -4.92
CA SER A 100 -9.30 -12.51 -3.94
C SER A 100 -9.56 -13.64 -2.94
N ARG A 101 -8.91 -13.60 -1.77
CA ARG A 101 -9.06 -14.57 -0.67
C ARG A 101 -9.11 -13.88 0.68
N SER A 102 -9.50 -14.60 1.73
CA SER A 102 -9.43 -14.05 3.08
C SER A 102 -7.98 -13.88 3.54
N CYS A 103 -7.73 -12.88 4.38
CA CYS A 103 -6.38 -12.54 4.85
C CYS A 103 -5.73 -13.68 5.65
N ASP A 104 -6.53 -14.44 6.39
CA ASP A 104 -6.13 -15.61 7.18
C ASP A 104 -6.13 -16.92 6.37
N GLU A 105 -6.59 -16.90 5.11
CA GLU A 105 -6.52 -18.06 4.23
C GLU A 105 -5.07 -18.30 3.78
N ALA A 106 -4.70 -19.58 3.66
CA ALA A 106 -3.40 -19.95 3.15
C ALA A 106 -3.25 -19.53 1.68
N ILE A 107 -2.11 -18.92 1.35
CA ILE A 107 -1.78 -18.51 -0.01
C ILE A 107 -1.66 -19.75 -0.91
N GLU A 108 -2.37 -19.74 -2.03
CA GLU A 108 -2.37 -20.82 -2.99
C GLU A 108 -1.13 -20.77 -3.89
N TRP A 109 0.01 -21.20 -3.35
CA TRP A 109 1.32 -21.12 -4.03
C TRP A 109 1.36 -21.84 -5.39
N GLN A 110 0.72 -23.01 -5.51
CA GLN A 110 0.82 -23.86 -6.71
C GLN A 110 2.28 -24.09 -7.15
N VAL A 111 2.69 -23.51 -8.28
CA VAL A 111 4.07 -23.56 -8.82
C VAL A 111 4.88 -22.28 -8.55
N ASN A 112 4.25 -21.28 -7.95
CA ASN A 112 4.83 -19.98 -7.65
C ASN A 112 5.53 -20.00 -6.29
N THR A 113 6.54 -19.15 -6.12
CA THR A 113 7.29 -19.08 -4.87
C THR A 113 7.34 -17.71 -4.23
N ALA A 114 6.79 -16.66 -4.86
CA ALA A 114 6.74 -15.32 -4.29
C ALA A 114 5.35 -14.70 -4.33
N ALA A 115 5.06 -13.82 -3.38
CA ALA A 115 3.81 -13.09 -3.32
C ALA A 115 4.00 -11.69 -2.70
N ARG A 116 3.00 -10.84 -2.91
CA ARG A 116 2.81 -9.58 -2.20
C ARG A 116 1.40 -9.56 -1.61
N CYS A 117 1.26 -9.12 -0.38
CA CYS A 117 -0.03 -9.01 0.28
C CYS A 117 -0.53 -7.58 0.25
N CYS A 118 -1.85 -7.43 0.08
CA CYS A 118 -2.54 -6.16 0.19
C CYS A 118 -2.65 -5.81 1.68
N CYS A 119 -1.97 -4.73 2.07
CA CYS A 119 -1.98 -4.26 3.45
C CYS A 119 -2.26 -2.76 3.51
N GLU A 120 -2.85 -2.31 4.61
CA GLU A 120 -3.06 -0.89 4.91
C GLU A 120 -1.72 -0.19 5.12
N GLN A 121 -1.49 0.92 4.43
CA GLN A 121 -0.28 1.70 4.69
C GLN A 121 -0.43 2.36 6.06
N ASN A 122 0.44 2.03 7.01
CA ASN A 122 0.51 2.76 8.27
C ASN A 122 1.21 4.11 8.03
N PRO A 123 0.57 5.23 8.41
CA PRO A 123 1.18 6.56 8.36
C PRO A 123 2.25 6.77 9.46
#